data_AF-A0A5J4P687-F1
#
_entry.id   AF-A0A5J4P687-F1
#
_cell.length_a   1.000
_cell.length_b   1.000
_cell.length_c   1.000
_cell.angle_alpha   90.00
_cell.angle_beta   90.00
_cell.angle_gamma   90.00
#
_symmetry.space_group_name_H-M   'P 1'
#
loop_
_entity.id
_entity.type
_entity.pdbx_description
1 polymer ?
#
loop_
_entity_poly.entity_id
_entity_poly.type
_entity_poly.pdbx_seq_one_letter_code
_entity_poly.pdbx_strand_id
1 'polypeptide(L)' 'KEAARLLKEEKISVSETGYQLGFTNLSHFSRVFQEHIGIKPKQYTKS' A
#
# COMPACT_ATOMS: atom_id res chain seq x y z
N LYS A 1 4.19 -5.47 -6.67
CA LYS A 1 4.31 -4.25 -7.51
C LYS A 1 2.97 -3.54 -7.70
N GLU A 2 1.84 -4.26 -7.76
CA GLU A 2 0.49 -3.67 -7.91
C GLU A 2 0.13 -2.62 -6.85
N ALA A 3 0.40 -2.89 -5.56
CA ALA A 3 0.12 -1.93 -4.49
C ALA A 3 0.79 -0.55 -4.69
N ALA A 4 2.04 -0.51 -5.16
CA ALA A 4 2.76 0.72 -5.39
C ALA A 4 2.24 1.46 -6.63
N ARG A 5 1.63 0.74 -7.57
CA ARG A 5 0.96 1.31 -8.74
C ARG A 5 -0.33 2.00 -8.33
N LEU A 6 -1.18 1.30 -7.59
CA LEU A 6 -2.46 1.82 -7.06
C LEU A 6 -2.27 3.10 -6.23
N LEU A 7 -1.30 3.09 -5.30
CA LEU A 7 -1.02 4.24 -4.45
C LEU A 7 -0.51 5.48 -5.22
N LYS A 8 0.17 5.29 -6.36
CA LYS A 8 0.80 6.38 -7.13
C LYS A 8 -0.04 6.86 -8.31
N GLU A 9 -0.63 5.93 -9.06
CA GLU A 9 -1.45 6.22 -10.24
C GLU A 9 -2.88 6.58 -9.85
N GLU A 10 -3.53 5.79 -8.99
CA GLU A 10 -4.93 6.02 -8.63
C GLU A 10 -5.11 6.97 -7.44
N LYS A 11 -4.02 7.35 -6.76
CA LYS A 11 -4.01 8.21 -5.55
C LYS A 11 -4.98 7.72 -4.45
N ILE A 12 -5.31 6.44 -4.47
CA ILE A 12 -6.18 5.83 -3.46
C ILE A 12 -5.42 5.65 -2.15
N SER A 13 -6.16 5.57 -1.05
CA SER A 13 -5.55 5.45 0.28
C SER A 13 -4.86 4.09 0.48
N VAL A 14 -3.89 4.06 1.39
CA VAL A 14 -3.22 2.83 1.88
C VAL A 14 -4.25 1.76 2.28
N SER A 15 -5.32 2.20 2.93
CA SER A 15 -6.41 1.33 3.38
C SER A 15 -7.14 0.69 2.21
N GLU A 16 -7.51 1.51 1.24
CA GLU A 16 -8.29 1.10 0.07
C GLU A 16 -7.49 0.16 -0.85
N THR A 17 -6.21 0.47 -1.04
CA THR A 17 -5.27 -0.43 -1.74
C THR A 17 -5.15 -1.77 -1.02
N GLY A 18 -5.04 -1.76 0.31
CA GLY A 18 -5.00 -2.99 1.10
C GLY A 18 -6.25 -3.84 0.89
N TYR A 19 -7.43 -3.23 0.98
CA TYR A 19 -8.70 -3.94 0.77
C TYR A 19 -8.86 -4.47 -0.66
N GLN A 20 -8.53 -3.69 -1.69
CA GLN A 20 -8.59 -4.14 -3.09
C GLN A 20 -7.68 -5.33 -3.37
N LEU A 21 -6.53 -5.40 -2.68
CA LEU A 21 -5.58 -6.50 -2.81
C LEU A 21 -5.95 -7.71 -1.93
N GLY A 22 -7.12 -7.69 -1.28
CA GLY A 22 -7.62 -8.79 -0.45
C GLY A 22 -7.03 -8.83 0.96
N PHE A 23 -6.34 -7.77 1.41
CA PHE A 23 -5.90 -7.68 2.80
C PHE A 23 -7.06 -7.22 3.67
N THR A 24 -7.48 -8.09 4.58
CA THR A 24 -8.40 -7.75 5.67
C THR A 24 -7.71 -7.00 6.81
N ASN A 25 -6.38 -7.14 6.93
CA ASN A 25 -5.58 -6.46 7.95
C ASN A 25 -4.56 -5.51 7.32
N LEU A 26 -4.80 -4.20 7.50
CA LEU A 26 -3.96 -3.13 6.95
C LEU A 26 -2.57 -3.05 7.61
N SER A 27 -2.43 -3.53 8.84
CA SER A 27 -1.13 -3.60 9.51
C SER A 27 -0.24 -4.66 8.86
N HIS A 28 -0.84 -5.81 8.51
CA HIS A 28 -0.15 -6.85 7.75
C HIS A 28 0.23 -6.36 6.35
N PHE A 29 -0.72 -5.75 5.63
CA PHE A 29 -0.46 -5.11 4.34
C PHE A 29 0.71 -4.13 4.40
N SER A 30 0.71 -3.23 5.39
CA SER A 30 1.75 -2.21 5.52
C SER A 30 3.14 -2.80 5.73
N ARG A 31 3.21 -3.92 6.47
CA ARG A 31 4.46 -4.63 6.75
C ARG A 31 4.98 -5.33 5.49
N VAL A 32 4.12 -6.08 4.81
CA VAL A 32 4.45 -6.77 3.54
C VAL A 32 4.84 -5.76 2.45
N PHE A 33 4.11 -4.65 2.35
CA PHE A 33 4.41 -3.57 1.43
C PHE A 33 5.79 -2.97 1.71
N GLN A 34 6.08 -2.66 2.98
CA GLN A 34 7.38 -2.13 3.37
C GLN A 34 8.52 -3.13 3.10
N GLU A 35 8.31 -4.42 3.32
CA GLU A 35 9.32 -5.45 3.00
C GLU A 35 9.57 -5.55 1.49
N HIS A 36 8.53 -5.41 0.66
CA HIS A 36 8.66 -5.48 -0.80
C HIS A 36 9.18 -4.19 -1.45
N ILE A 37 8.80 -3.02 -0.94
CA ILE A 37 9.10 -1.71 -1.54
C ILE A 37 10.23 -0.99 -0.80
N GLY A 38 10.53 -1.38 0.44
CA GLY A 38 11.53 -0.75 1.31
C GLY A 38 11.02 0.45 2.11
N ILE A 39 9.85 1.00 1.76
CA ILE A 39 9.25 2.16 2.44
C ILE A 39 7.79 1.93 2.79
N LYS A 40 7.32 2.59 3.86
CA LYS A 40 5.94 2.43 4.34
C LYS A 40 4.95 2.98 3.30
N PRO A 41 3.81 2.31 3.07
CA PRO A 41 2.84 2.76 2.06
C PRO A 41 2.30 4.16 2.36
N LYS A 42 2.19 4.54 3.64
CA LYS A 42 1.78 5.89 4.08
C LYS A 42 2.79 6.99 3.74
N GLN A 43 4.08 6.65 3.67
CA GLN A 43 5.12 7.57 3.16
C GLN A 43 5.08 7.60 1.64
N TYR A 44 4.90 6.44 0.99
CA TYR A 44 4.82 6.32 -0.45
C TYR A 44 3.66 7.16 -1.07
N THR A 45 2.52 7.26 -0.38
CA THR A 45 1.37 8.09 -0.82
C THR A 45 1.54 9.59 -0.57
N LYS A 46 2.47 10.00 0.29
CA LYS A 46 2.66 11.40 0.68
C LYS A 46 3.76 12.10 -0.12
N SER A 47 4.44 11.38 -1.01
CA SER A 47 5.54 11.85 -1.85
C SER A 47 5.10 12.13 -3.28
#